data_AF-A0A263D9P0-F1
#
_entry.id   AF-A0A263D9P0-F1
#
_cell.length_a   1.000
_cell.length_b   1.000
_cell.length_c   1.000
_cell.angle_alpha   90.00
_cell.angle_beta   90.00
_cell.angle_gamma   90.00
#
_symmetry.space_group_name_H-M   'P 1'
#
loop_
_entity.id
_entity.type
_entity.pdbx_description
1 polymer ?
#
loop_
_entity_poly.entity_id
_entity_poly.type
_entity_poly.pdbx_seq_one_letter_code
_entity_poly.pdbx_strand_id
1 'polypeptide(L)'
;MAGEQNGVHMNIDATTTAMTGVGSAGDNFGQKWSSAVANGTGGIGQGPMGQGFLAGFSPGEQRLNEEATRIAGAVRKLAEAGELCVQDYQAADTKGAESLRRE
;
A
#
# COMPACT_ATOMS: atom_id res chain seq x y z
N MET A 1 21.23 -0.03 40.46
CA MET A 1 20.79 -1.38 40.07
C MET A 1 20.11 -1.25 38.73
N ALA A 2 20.75 -1.76 37.68
CA ALA A 2 20.24 -1.70 36.32
C ALA A 2 19.08 -2.71 36.21
N GLY A 3 17.84 -2.20 36.16
CA GLY A 3 16.70 -3.00 35.76
C GLY A 3 16.71 -3.07 34.24
N GLU A 4 16.93 -4.26 33.69
CA GLU A 4 16.80 -4.56 32.27
C GLU A 4 15.47 -4.02 31.74
N GLN A 5 15.55 -3.13 30.75
CA GLN A 5 14.44 -2.84 29.84
C GLN A 5 14.19 -4.07 28.96
N ASN A 6 13.61 -5.12 29.54
CA ASN A 6 13.28 -6.35 28.83
C ASN A 6 11.87 -6.27 28.23
N GLY A 7 11.62 -5.17 27.51
CA GLY A 7 10.41 -4.97 26.72
C GLY A 7 10.84 -4.58 25.32
N VAL A 8 10.50 -5.38 24.32
CA VAL A 8 10.68 -5.00 22.91
C VAL A 8 9.80 -3.79 22.66
N HIS A 9 10.39 -2.59 22.78
CA HIS A 9 9.67 -1.36 22.47
C HIS A 9 9.57 -1.21 20.96
N MET A 10 8.35 -1.08 20.45
CA MET A 10 8.15 -0.70 19.05
C MET A 10 8.72 0.70 18.86
N ASN A 11 9.60 0.86 17.89
CA ASN A 11 9.93 2.19 17.40
C ASN A 11 8.75 2.70 16.57
N ILE A 12 7.86 3.44 17.24
CA ILE A 12 6.62 3.98 16.67
C ILE A 12 6.96 4.85 15.46
N ASP A 13 7.87 5.81 15.59
CA ASP A 13 8.20 6.76 14.53
C ASP A 13 8.76 6.06 13.29
N ALA A 14 9.67 5.10 13.48
CA ALA A 14 10.23 4.34 12.38
C ALA A 14 9.16 3.45 11.70
N THR A 15 8.28 2.83 12.48
CA THR A 15 7.20 1.98 11.94
C THR A 15 6.18 2.81 11.17
N THR A 16 5.73 3.94 11.72
CA THR A 16 4.84 4.88 11.04
C THR A 16 5.47 5.39 9.74
N THR A 17 6.73 5.81 9.78
CA THR A 17 7.46 6.25 8.58
C THR A 17 7.53 5.17 7.51
N ALA A 18 7.81 3.92 7.91
CA ALA A 18 7.85 2.79 6.99
C ALA A 18 6.48 2.53 6.34
N MET A 19 5.39 2.56 7.11
CA MET A 19 4.04 2.32 6.59
C MET A 19 3.57 3.45 5.67
N THR A 20 3.85 4.71 6.02
CA THR A 20 3.63 5.84 5.11
C THR A 20 4.41 5.67 3.80
N GLY A 21 5.65 5.18 3.86
CA GLY A 21 6.46 4.87 2.68
C GLY A 21 5.85 3.79 1.79
N VAL A 22 5.32 2.72 2.39
CA VAL A 22 4.59 1.65 1.69
C VAL A 22 3.37 2.21 0.98
N GLY A 23 2.52 2.98 1.68
CA GLY A 23 1.33 3.60 1.08
C GLY A 23 1.68 4.51 -0.10
N SER A 24 2.70 5.35 0.07
CA SER A 24 3.21 6.24 -0.97
C SER A 24 3.72 5.49 -2.21
N ALA A 25 4.36 4.33 -2.03
CA ALA A 25 4.81 3.49 -3.12
C ALA A 25 3.62 2.90 -3.92
N GLY A 26 2.55 2.50 -3.21
CA GLY A 26 1.31 2.03 -3.83
C GLY A 26 0.63 3.11 -4.67
N ASP A 27 0.52 4.33 -4.14
CA ASP A 27 -0.06 5.47 -4.84
C ASP A 27 0.78 5.85 -6.08
N ASN A 28 2.11 5.87 -5.95
CA ASN A 28 3.02 6.14 -7.07
C ASN A 28 2.90 5.08 -8.17
N PHE A 29 2.84 3.80 -7.80
CA PHE A 29 2.61 2.70 -8.74
C PHE A 29 1.29 2.91 -9.50
N GLY A 30 0.18 3.18 -8.81
CA GLY A 30 -1.11 3.42 -9.43
C GLY A 30 -1.11 4.60 -10.41
N GLN A 31 -0.46 5.71 -10.04
CA GLN A 31 -0.32 6.89 -10.90
C GLN A 31 0.51 6.60 -12.16
N LYS A 32 1.66 5.93 -12.01
CA LYS A 32 2.51 5.55 -13.14
C LYS A 32 1.80 4.57 -14.06
N TRP A 33 1.07 3.62 -13.49
CA TRP A 33 0.25 2.67 -14.25
C TRP A 33 -0.81 3.39 -15.10
N SER A 34 -1.62 4.23 -14.47
CA SER A 34 -2.67 5.01 -15.16
C SER A 34 -2.08 5.88 -16.28
N SER A 35 -0.92 6.51 -16.04
CA SER A 35 -0.21 7.30 -17.04
C SER A 35 0.28 6.44 -18.21
N ALA A 36 0.79 5.24 -17.95
CA ALA A 36 1.25 4.33 -18.99
C ALA A 36 0.10 3.87 -19.90
N VAL A 37 -1.07 3.55 -19.31
CA VAL A 37 -2.28 3.16 -20.06
C VAL A 37 -2.75 4.31 -20.95
N ALA A 38 -2.83 5.53 -20.40
CA ALA A 38 -3.26 6.71 -21.15
C ALA A 38 -2.32 7.01 -22.35
N ASN A 39 -1.01 6.86 -22.17
CA ASN A 39 -0.03 7.08 -23.23
C ASN A 39 0.01 5.95 -24.26
N GLY A 40 -0.19 4.70 -23.83
CA GLY A 40 -0.07 3.52 -24.69
C GLY A 40 -1.28 3.25 -25.58
N THR A 41 -2.47 3.75 -25.21
CA THR A 41 -3.72 3.51 -25.95
C THR A 41 -4.03 4.58 -27.00
N GLY A 42 -3.24 5.66 -27.05
CA GLY A 42 -3.39 6.73 -28.03
C GLY A 42 -3.25 6.24 -29.48
N GLY A 43 -4.37 6.16 -30.21
CA GLY A 43 -4.40 5.82 -31.64
C GLY A 43 -4.56 4.34 -31.97
N ILE A 44 -4.62 3.45 -30.98
CA ILE A 44 -4.93 2.02 -31.19
C ILE A 44 -6.42 1.89 -31.56
N GLY A 45 -6.73 1.08 -32.59
CA GLY A 45 -8.11 0.82 -33.01
C GLY A 45 -8.56 1.52 -34.29
N GLN A 46 -7.70 2.31 -34.92
CA GLN A 46 -8.04 2.95 -36.19
C GLN A 46 -7.95 1.96 -37.36
N GLY A 47 -8.99 1.97 -38.20
CA GLY A 47 -9.11 1.12 -39.38
C GLY A 47 -9.37 -0.37 -39.07
N PRO A 48 -9.61 -1.19 -40.11
CA PRO A 48 -9.98 -2.61 -39.96
C PRO A 48 -8.92 -3.45 -39.23
N MET A 49 -7.63 -3.16 -39.44
CA MET A 49 -6.53 -3.84 -38.76
C MET A 49 -6.47 -3.46 -37.27
N GLY A 50 -6.67 -2.19 -36.93
CA GLY A 50 -6.72 -1.71 -35.55
C GLY A 50 -7.89 -2.32 -34.76
N GLN A 51 -9.05 -2.48 -35.39
CA GLN A 51 -10.21 -3.16 -34.76
C GLN A 51 -9.93 -4.65 -34.51
N GLY A 52 -9.30 -5.34 -35.47
CA GLY A 52 -8.88 -6.73 -35.31
C GLY A 52 -7.86 -6.93 -34.19
N PHE A 53 -6.89 -6.02 -34.08
CA PHE A 53 -5.93 -5.99 -32.98
C PHE A 53 -6.61 -5.78 -31.63
N LEU A 54 -7.51 -4.79 -31.51
CA LEU A 54 -8.25 -4.53 -30.28
C LEU A 54 -9.03 -5.75 -29.79
N ALA A 55 -9.69 -6.49 -30.68
CA ALA A 55 -10.48 -7.66 -30.30
C ALA A 55 -9.64 -8.73 -29.56
N GLY A 56 -8.37 -8.93 -29.96
CA GLY A 56 -7.46 -9.85 -29.28
C GLY A 56 -6.71 -9.24 -28.10
N PHE A 57 -6.46 -7.93 -28.14
CA PHE A 57 -5.68 -7.20 -27.14
C PHE A 57 -6.49 -6.83 -25.89
N SER A 58 -7.75 -6.41 -26.06
CA SER A 58 -8.60 -5.90 -24.96
C SER A 58 -8.74 -6.85 -23.77
N PRO A 59 -8.91 -8.18 -23.92
CA PRO A 59 -9.01 -9.07 -22.75
C PRO A 59 -7.72 -9.12 -21.91
N GLY A 60 -6.55 -9.04 -22.57
CA GLY A 60 -5.26 -9.01 -21.89
C GLY A 60 -5.03 -7.67 -21.19
N GLU A 61 -5.39 -6.57 -21.85
CA GLU A 61 -5.32 -5.21 -21.30
C GLU A 61 -6.24 -5.04 -20.08
N GLN A 62 -7.48 -5.54 -20.13
CA GLN A 62 -8.39 -5.56 -18.99
C GLN A 62 -7.81 -6.31 -17.79
N ARG A 63 -7.32 -7.55 -17.99
CA ARG A 63 -6.70 -8.33 -16.91
C ARG A 63 -5.50 -7.60 -16.31
N LEU A 64 -4.68 -6.99 -17.15
CA LEU A 64 -3.50 -6.27 -16.70
C LEU A 64 -3.87 -5.03 -15.86
N ASN A 65 -4.92 -4.29 -16.26
CA ASN A 65 -5.46 -3.18 -15.48
C ASN A 65 -6.07 -3.62 -14.14
N GLU A 66 -6.77 -4.76 -14.12
CA GLU A 66 -7.32 -5.35 -12.90
C GLU A 66 -6.20 -5.72 -11.91
N GLU A 67 -5.14 -6.37 -12.39
CA GLU A 67 -4.01 -6.74 -11.52
C GLU A 67 -3.23 -5.53 -11.02
N ALA A 68 -3.02 -4.52 -11.86
CA ALA A 68 -2.40 -3.27 -11.41
C ALA A 68 -3.24 -2.58 -10.31
N THR A 69 -4.56 -2.52 -10.50
CA THR A 69 -5.47 -1.98 -9.48
C THR A 69 -5.42 -2.80 -8.19
N ARG A 70 -5.40 -4.14 -8.29
CA ARG A 70 -5.27 -5.04 -7.14
C ARG A 70 -3.96 -4.79 -6.38
N ILE A 71 -2.84 -4.66 -7.08
CA ILE A 71 -1.52 -4.42 -6.47
C ILE A 71 -1.52 -3.09 -5.72
N ALA A 72 -1.94 -2.00 -6.37
CA ALA A 72 -2.02 -0.68 -5.75
C ALA A 72 -2.89 -0.72 -4.47
N GLY A 73 -4.06 -1.36 -4.56
CA GLY A 73 -4.97 -1.51 -3.42
C GLY A 73 -4.39 -2.40 -2.30
N ALA A 74 -3.69 -3.48 -2.63
CA ALA A 74 -3.08 -4.36 -1.64
C ALA A 74 -1.96 -3.67 -0.85
N VAL A 75 -1.13 -2.87 -1.53
CA VAL A 75 -0.07 -2.08 -0.90
C VAL A 75 -0.67 -1.04 0.06
N ARG A 76 -1.76 -0.38 -0.33
CA ARG A 76 -2.46 0.57 0.54
C ARG A 76 -3.03 -0.10 1.78
N LYS A 77 -3.70 -1.25 1.63
CA LYS A 77 -4.24 -2.03 2.76
C LYS A 77 -3.15 -2.49 3.72
N LEU A 78 -1.96 -2.82 3.21
CA LEU A 78 -0.82 -3.18 4.04
C LEU A 78 -0.35 -2.00 4.90
N ALA A 79 -0.27 -0.80 4.31
CA ALA A 79 0.07 0.42 5.04
C ALA A 79 -0.96 0.73 6.13
N GLU A 80 -2.26 0.68 5.80
CA GLU A 80 -3.36 0.89 6.75
C GLU A 80 -3.32 -0.12 7.91
N ALA A 81 -3.08 -1.41 7.62
CA ALA A 81 -2.93 -2.44 8.65
C ALA A 81 -1.73 -2.17 9.57
N GLY A 82 -0.60 -1.71 9.02
CA GLY A 82 0.55 -1.35 9.82
C GLY A 82 0.32 -0.13 10.73
N GLU A 83 -0.42 0.87 10.25
CA GLU A 83 -0.83 2.02 11.07
C GLU A 83 -1.72 1.58 12.25
N LEU A 84 -2.64 0.63 12.02
CA LEU A 84 -3.46 0.05 13.09
C LEU A 84 -2.59 -0.67 14.13
N CYS A 85 -1.58 -1.43 13.71
CA CYS A 85 -0.65 -2.08 14.65
C CYS A 85 0.11 -1.07 15.54
N VAL A 86 0.47 0.10 14.98
CA VAL A 86 1.10 1.18 15.77
C VAL A 86 0.13 1.73 16.82
N GLN A 87 -1.13 1.95 16.44
CA GLN A 87 -2.17 2.42 17.36
C GLN A 87 -2.43 1.43 18.48
N ASP A 88 -2.53 0.14 18.16
CA ASP A 88 -2.71 -0.94 19.14
C ASP A 88 -1.54 -0.99 20.13
N TYR A 89 -0.31 -0.84 19.63
CA TYR A 89 0.88 -0.78 20.48
C TYR A 89 0.84 0.43 21.44
N GLN A 90 0.52 1.63 20.95
CA GLN A 90 0.41 2.84 21.77
C GLN A 90 -0.67 2.69 22.86
N ALA A 91 -1.80 2.07 22.52
CA ALA A 91 -2.87 1.81 23.47
C ALA A 91 -2.44 0.81 24.56
N ALA A 92 -1.70 -0.23 24.19
CA ALA A 92 -1.15 -1.20 25.13
C ALA A 92 -0.10 -0.56 26.06
N ASP A 93 0.81 0.26 25.52
CA ASP A 93 1.84 0.97 26.29
C ASP A 93 1.22 1.93 27.32
N THR A 94 0.21 2.71 26.91
CA THR A 94 -0.52 3.62 27.80
C THR A 94 -1.19 2.86 28.96
N LYS A 95 -1.87 1.75 28.67
CA LYS A 95 -2.51 0.91 29.70
C LYS A 95 -1.49 0.32 30.67
N GLY A 96 -0.34 -0.12 30.16
CA GLY A 96 0.76 -0.62 30.98
C GLY A 96 1.30 0.46 31.93
N ALA A 97 1.57 1.65 31.40
CA ALA A 97 2.05 2.79 32.19
C ALA A 97 1.05 3.23 33.27
N GLU A 98 -0.25 3.20 32.99
CA GLU A 98 -1.29 3.50 33.98
C GLU A 98 -1.36 2.46 35.10
N SER A 99 -1.13 1.18 34.78
CA SER A 99 -1.16 0.10 35.76
C SER A 99 0.00 0.23 36.75
N LEU A 100 1.20 0.53 36.25
CA LEU A 100 2.39 0.79 37.07
C LEU A 100 2.26 2.01 38.00
N ARG A 101 1.44 3.02 37.68
CA ARG A 101 1.22 4.18 38.56
C ARG A 101 0.26 3.90 39.71
N ARG A 102 -0.49 2.79 39.68
CA ARG A 102 -1.48 2.43 40.69
C ARG A 102 -0.95 1.44 41.73
N GLU A 103 0.27 0.92 41.52
CA GLU A 103 1.04 0.10 42.45
C GLU A 103 1.94 0.97 43.34
#